data_AF-A0A9D6I4B5-F1
#
_entry.id   AF-A0A9D6I4B5-F1
#
_cell.length_a   1.000
_cell.length_b   1.000
_cell.length_c   1.000
_cell.angle_alpha   90.00
_cell.angle_beta   90.00
_cell.angle_gamma   90.00
#
_symmetry.space_group_name_H-M   'P 1'
#
loop_
_entity.id
_entity.type
_entity.pdbx_description
1 polymer ?
#
loop_
_entity_poly.entity_id
_entity_poly.type
_entity_poly.pdbx_seq_one_letter_code
_entity_poly.pdbx_strand_id
1 'polypeptide(L)'
;DFELASFLAEVSASYPGDRPLPPSFLTAAATINSGFELRRALSGVVTRGGATSAQLASVLEAAGGITSDFELAELLVMIAQRYPLDDVLRPAYFAAAGRVRGDFEHGRALKAVIARKPLSEATVLALLESSVGLQSDFELAEVLIAVAKAYPVNGRIRPAFLKAAEHISSEYQRGRVLSAIFPRSAPAE
;
A
#
# COMPACT_ATOMS: atom_id res chain seq x y z
N ASP A 1 -9.43 -17.31 -18.19
CA ASP A 1 -8.64 -16.53 -17.21
C ASP A 1 -7.19 -16.99 -17.13
N PHE A 2 -6.90 -18.20 -16.65
CA PHE A 2 -5.51 -18.67 -16.44
C PHE A 2 -4.58 -18.52 -17.66
N GLU A 3 -4.98 -19.01 -18.84
CA GLU A 3 -4.15 -18.92 -20.05
C GLU A 3 -3.83 -17.47 -20.43
N LEU A 4 -4.86 -16.60 -20.39
CA LEU A 4 -4.69 -15.18 -20.67
C LEU A 4 -3.80 -14.51 -19.63
N ALA A 5 -3.99 -14.81 -18.35
CA ALA A 5 -3.17 -14.26 -17.28
C ALA A 5 -1.71 -14.70 -17.38
N SER A 6 -1.48 -15.97 -17.74
CA SER A 6 -0.13 -16.51 -17.96
C SER A 6 0.54 -15.86 -19.16
N PHE A 7 -0.18 -15.70 -20.27
CA PHE A 7 0.32 -14.97 -21.44
C PHE A 7 0.67 -13.52 -21.10
N LEU A 8 -0.21 -12.78 -20.41
CA LEU A 8 0.07 -11.39 -20.02
C LEU A 8 1.23 -11.29 -19.01
N ALA A 9 1.37 -12.24 -18.08
CA ALA A 9 2.52 -12.31 -17.18
C ALA A 9 3.84 -12.53 -17.94
N GLU A 10 3.85 -13.37 -18.97
CA GLU A 10 5.02 -13.61 -19.82
C GLU A 10 5.36 -12.39 -20.69
N VAL A 11 4.34 -11.77 -21.31
CA VAL A 11 4.51 -10.54 -22.10
C VAL A 11 5.08 -9.43 -21.22
N SER A 12 4.55 -9.23 -20.02
CA SER A 12 5.03 -8.18 -19.11
C SER A 12 6.47 -8.41 -18.64
N ALA A 13 6.91 -9.66 -18.49
CA ALA A 13 8.28 -10.01 -18.11
C ALA A 13 9.32 -9.60 -19.18
N SER A 14 8.95 -9.61 -20.45
CA SER A 14 9.85 -9.21 -21.57
C SER A 14 9.64 -7.75 -22.04
N TYR A 15 8.58 -7.09 -21.60
CA TYR A 15 8.26 -5.73 -22.03
C TYR A 15 9.27 -4.70 -21.48
N PRO A 16 9.69 -3.67 -22.24
CA PRO A 16 10.61 -2.65 -21.74
C PRO A 16 10.04 -1.85 -20.54
N GLY A 17 10.87 -1.64 -19.52
CA GLY A 17 10.49 -0.94 -18.29
C GLY A 17 10.21 0.55 -18.46
N ASP A 18 10.80 1.17 -19.45
CA ASP A 18 10.74 2.61 -19.73
C ASP A 18 9.58 3.02 -20.65
N ARG A 19 8.83 2.06 -21.19
CA ARG A 19 7.73 2.31 -22.13
C ARG A 19 6.37 2.21 -21.46
N PRO A 20 5.39 3.09 -21.80
CA PRO A 20 4.02 2.94 -21.32
C PRO A 20 3.46 1.54 -21.63
N LEU A 21 2.65 0.98 -20.72
CA LEU A 21 1.98 -0.29 -21.00
C LEU A 21 1.06 -0.14 -22.23
N PRO A 22 1.05 -1.11 -23.17
CA PRO A 22 0.16 -1.04 -24.32
C PRO A 22 -1.30 -1.01 -23.86
N PRO A 23 -2.18 -0.19 -24.45
CA PRO A 23 -3.61 -0.24 -24.13
C PRO A 23 -4.22 -1.63 -24.26
N SER A 24 -3.77 -2.42 -25.24
CA SER A 24 -4.20 -3.81 -25.44
C SER A 24 -3.88 -4.72 -24.25
N PHE A 25 -2.78 -4.49 -23.54
CA PHE A 25 -2.45 -5.23 -22.32
C PHE A 25 -3.51 -4.97 -21.22
N LEU A 26 -3.84 -3.69 -21.00
CA LEU A 26 -4.81 -3.29 -19.97
C LEU A 26 -6.23 -3.74 -20.34
N THR A 27 -6.62 -3.61 -21.62
CA THR A 27 -7.90 -4.11 -22.12
C THR A 27 -8.03 -5.62 -21.94
N ALA A 28 -6.98 -6.39 -22.26
CA ALA A 28 -6.99 -7.83 -22.08
C ALA A 28 -7.06 -8.21 -20.59
N ALA A 29 -6.27 -7.55 -19.73
CA ALA A 29 -6.30 -7.76 -18.29
C ALA A 29 -7.70 -7.51 -17.72
N ALA A 30 -8.39 -6.46 -18.17
CA ALA A 30 -9.75 -6.14 -17.74
C ALA A 30 -10.81 -7.20 -18.06
N THR A 31 -10.51 -8.17 -18.95
CA THR A 31 -11.41 -9.30 -19.24
C THR A 31 -11.21 -10.50 -18.32
N ILE A 32 -10.20 -10.48 -17.45
CA ILE A 32 -9.93 -11.55 -16.48
C ILE A 32 -10.88 -11.37 -15.28
N ASN A 33 -11.72 -12.37 -15.01
CA ASN A 33 -12.73 -12.31 -13.95
C ASN A 33 -12.19 -12.78 -12.59
N SER A 34 -11.23 -13.69 -12.59
CA SER A 34 -10.56 -14.17 -11.37
C SER A 34 -9.59 -13.11 -10.85
N GLY A 35 -9.82 -12.60 -9.63
CA GLY A 35 -8.93 -11.65 -8.98
C GLY A 35 -7.49 -12.18 -8.80
N PHE A 36 -7.36 -13.48 -8.55
CA PHE A 36 -6.05 -14.15 -8.47
C PHE A 36 -5.31 -14.10 -9.81
N GLU A 37 -6.00 -14.44 -10.91
CA GLU A 37 -5.41 -14.43 -12.25
C GLU A 37 -5.12 -13.01 -12.74
N LEU A 38 -6.01 -12.05 -12.42
CA LEU A 38 -5.78 -10.64 -12.72
C LEU A 38 -4.55 -10.12 -11.97
N ARG A 39 -4.43 -10.41 -10.66
CA ARG A 39 -3.21 -10.09 -9.92
C ARG A 39 -1.98 -10.74 -10.56
N ARG A 40 -2.05 -12.03 -10.93
CA ARG A 40 -0.94 -12.75 -11.56
C ARG A 40 -0.46 -12.02 -12.83
N ALA A 41 -1.38 -11.64 -13.71
CA ALA A 41 -1.08 -10.90 -14.92
C ALA A 41 -0.41 -9.54 -14.62
N LEU A 42 -0.98 -8.77 -13.69
CA LEU A 42 -0.49 -7.45 -13.30
C LEU A 42 0.86 -7.50 -12.56
N SER A 43 1.08 -8.56 -11.77
CA SER A 43 2.32 -8.75 -11.00
C SER A 43 3.55 -8.87 -11.88
N GLY A 44 3.42 -9.37 -13.12
CA GLY A 44 4.54 -9.48 -14.05
C GLY A 44 5.19 -8.12 -14.37
N VAL A 45 4.40 -7.04 -14.43
CA VAL A 45 4.93 -5.67 -14.59
C VAL A 45 5.75 -5.24 -13.37
N VAL A 46 5.29 -5.63 -12.18
CA VAL A 46 5.91 -5.26 -10.90
C VAL A 46 7.20 -6.06 -10.65
N THR A 47 7.19 -7.37 -10.93
CA THR A 47 8.30 -8.30 -10.67
C THR A 47 9.46 -8.17 -11.64
N ARG A 48 9.21 -7.78 -12.90
CA ARG A 48 10.27 -7.54 -13.89
C ARG A 48 11.30 -6.51 -13.40
N GLY A 49 10.86 -5.53 -12.61
CA GLY A 49 11.70 -4.40 -12.23
C GLY A 49 11.71 -3.30 -13.30
N GLY A 50 12.17 -2.11 -12.89
CA GLY A 50 12.29 -0.95 -13.77
C GLY A 50 10.96 -0.35 -14.22
N ALA A 51 9.83 -0.74 -13.60
CA ALA A 51 8.54 -0.10 -13.90
C ALA A 51 8.55 1.36 -13.44
N THR A 52 8.11 2.25 -14.31
CA THR A 52 7.86 3.66 -14.01
C THR A 52 6.64 3.82 -13.11
N SER A 53 6.59 4.91 -12.35
CA SER A 53 5.44 5.29 -11.52
C SER A 53 4.15 5.40 -12.33
N ALA A 54 4.23 5.84 -13.59
CA ALA A 54 3.08 5.91 -14.49
C ALA A 54 2.56 4.51 -14.88
N GLN A 55 3.44 3.55 -15.21
CA GLN A 55 3.00 2.18 -15.48
C GLN A 55 2.39 1.53 -14.23
N LEU A 56 2.98 1.76 -13.06
CA LEU A 56 2.45 1.22 -11.80
C LEU A 56 1.09 1.85 -11.44
N ALA A 57 0.89 3.13 -11.76
CA ALA A 57 -0.43 3.76 -11.64
C ALA A 57 -1.46 3.10 -12.58
N SER A 58 -1.11 2.83 -13.84
CA SER A 58 -2.00 2.07 -14.76
C SER A 58 -2.26 0.64 -14.31
N VAL A 59 -1.27 -0.02 -13.68
CA VAL A 59 -1.44 -1.34 -13.06
C VAL A 59 -2.47 -1.27 -11.93
N LEU A 60 -2.39 -0.26 -11.06
CA LEU A 60 -3.31 -0.07 -9.94
C LEU A 60 -4.72 0.33 -10.41
N GLU A 61 -4.83 1.06 -11.51
CA GLU A 61 -6.11 1.33 -12.16
C GLU A 61 -6.76 0.03 -12.66
N ALA A 62 -6.02 -0.79 -13.40
CA ALA A 62 -6.49 -2.10 -13.86
C ALA A 62 -6.80 -3.07 -12.69
N ALA A 63 -6.07 -2.96 -11.58
CA ALA A 63 -6.33 -3.71 -10.35
C ALA A 63 -7.71 -3.40 -9.75
N GLY A 64 -8.42 -2.36 -10.22
CA GLY A 64 -9.82 -2.10 -9.89
C GLY A 64 -10.79 -3.24 -10.26
N GLY A 65 -10.38 -4.20 -11.09
CA GLY A 65 -11.13 -5.44 -11.34
C GLY A 65 -10.95 -6.51 -10.25
N ILE A 66 -9.96 -6.37 -9.36
CA ILE A 66 -9.71 -7.33 -8.28
C ILE A 66 -10.71 -7.08 -7.15
N THR A 67 -11.62 -8.03 -6.93
CA THR A 67 -12.64 -7.95 -5.87
C THR A 67 -12.22 -8.58 -4.55
N SER A 68 -11.19 -9.45 -4.57
CA SER A 68 -10.63 -10.06 -3.37
C SER A 68 -9.66 -9.10 -2.68
N ASP A 69 -9.97 -8.74 -1.42
CA ASP A 69 -9.11 -7.92 -0.57
C ASP A 69 -7.71 -8.51 -0.43
N PHE A 70 -7.63 -9.84 -0.28
CA PHE A 70 -6.36 -10.56 -0.17
C PHE A 70 -5.50 -10.36 -1.42
N GLU A 71 -6.07 -10.58 -2.61
CA GLU A 71 -5.34 -10.44 -3.86
C GLU A 71 -4.93 -8.97 -4.10
N LEU A 72 -5.83 -8.01 -3.84
CA LEU A 72 -5.49 -6.60 -4.01
C LEU A 72 -4.37 -6.17 -3.04
N ALA A 73 -4.43 -6.60 -1.78
CA ALA A 73 -3.38 -6.33 -0.80
C ALA A 73 -2.05 -7.00 -1.16
N GLU A 74 -2.04 -8.22 -1.71
CA GLU A 74 -0.81 -8.85 -2.20
C GLU A 74 -0.13 -8.03 -3.30
N LEU A 75 -0.92 -7.47 -4.24
CA LEU A 75 -0.38 -6.58 -5.28
C LEU A 75 0.18 -5.28 -4.68
N LEU A 76 -0.56 -4.65 -3.76
CA LEU A 76 -0.14 -3.42 -3.09
C LEU A 76 1.16 -3.64 -2.29
N VAL A 77 1.23 -4.70 -1.49
CA VAL A 77 2.44 -5.09 -0.75
C VAL A 77 3.63 -5.26 -1.70
N MET A 78 3.42 -5.96 -2.82
CA MET A 78 4.45 -6.17 -3.83
C MET A 78 4.99 -4.86 -4.42
N ILE A 79 4.10 -3.91 -4.71
CA ILE A 79 4.47 -2.59 -5.24
C ILE A 79 5.22 -1.78 -4.17
N ALA A 80 4.68 -1.69 -2.95
CA ALA A 80 5.26 -0.92 -1.85
C ALA A 80 6.65 -1.43 -1.43
N GLN A 81 6.91 -2.73 -1.54
CA GLN A 81 8.24 -3.30 -1.24
C GLN A 81 9.29 -2.95 -2.31
N ARG A 82 8.89 -2.71 -3.56
CA ARG A 82 9.83 -2.56 -4.70
C ARG A 82 9.99 -1.14 -5.20
N TYR A 83 8.98 -0.29 -5.05
CA TYR A 83 8.96 1.05 -5.65
C TYR A 83 8.70 2.15 -4.63
N PRO A 84 9.35 3.31 -4.74
CA PRO A 84 9.00 4.47 -3.93
C PRO A 84 7.63 5.02 -4.35
N LEU A 85 6.84 5.47 -3.38
CA LEU A 85 5.57 6.17 -3.65
C LEU A 85 5.82 7.67 -3.85
N ASP A 86 6.32 8.01 -5.04
CA ASP A 86 6.49 9.40 -5.50
C ASP A 86 5.14 10.08 -5.78
N ASP A 87 5.17 11.33 -6.26
CA ASP A 87 3.95 12.12 -6.48
C ASP A 87 3.02 11.55 -7.55
N VAL A 88 3.54 10.69 -8.45
CA VAL A 88 2.75 10.05 -9.51
C VAL A 88 2.11 8.77 -9.00
N LEU A 89 2.87 7.90 -8.32
CA LEU A 89 2.38 6.60 -7.88
C LEU A 89 1.54 6.68 -6.60
N ARG A 90 1.87 7.62 -5.70
CA ARG A 90 1.24 7.71 -4.37
C ARG A 90 -0.30 7.85 -4.43
N PRO A 91 -0.90 8.74 -5.25
CA PRO A 91 -2.36 8.86 -5.31
C PRO A 91 -3.03 7.57 -5.78
N ALA A 92 -2.48 6.91 -6.81
CA ALA A 92 -3.02 5.64 -7.33
C ALA A 92 -2.90 4.53 -6.28
N TYR A 93 -1.79 4.47 -5.54
CA TYR A 93 -1.58 3.49 -4.48
C TYR A 93 -2.62 3.61 -3.38
N PHE A 94 -2.83 4.82 -2.84
CA PHE A 94 -3.77 5.01 -1.74
C PHE A 94 -5.25 4.93 -2.19
N ALA A 95 -5.55 5.29 -3.44
CA ALA A 95 -6.87 5.03 -4.03
C ALA A 95 -7.19 3.54 -4.10
N ALA A 96 -6.21 2.71 -4.52
CA ALA A 96 -6.36 1.26 -4.54
C ALA A 96 -6.41 0.66 -3.12
N ALA A 97 -5.56 1.14 -2.20
CA ALA A 97 -5.57 0.69 -0.80
C ALA A 97 -6.93 0.97 -0.12
N GLY A 98 -7.57 2.12 -0.40
CA GLY A 98 -8.89 2.45 0.12
C GLY A 98 -10.04 1.56 -0.39
N ARG A 99 -9.77 0.65 -1.34
CA ARG A 99 -10.74 -0.35 -1.81
C ARG A 99 -10.64 -1.67 -1.07
N VAL A 100 -9.56 -1.89 -0.32
CA VAL A 100 -9.36 -3.09 0.51
C VAL A 100 -10.24 -2.94 1.75
N ARG A 101 -11.24 -3.81 1.91
CA ARG A 101 -12.20 -3.70 3.02
C ARG A 101 -11.75 -4.44 4.28
N GLY A 102 -11.03 -5.54 4.13
CA GLY A 102 -10.43 -6.27 5.23
C GLY A 102 -9.36 -5.44 5.94
N ASP A 103 -9.58 -5.15 7.23
CA ASP A 103 -8.64 -4.35 8.04
C ASP A 103 -7.24 -4.97 8.10
N PHE A 104 -7.15 -6.30 8.14
CA PHE A 104 -5.87 -7.00 8.16
C PHE A 104 -5.11 -6.80 6.84
N GLU A 105 -5.79 -7.01 5.70
CA GLU A 105 -5.24 -6.82 4.36
C GLU A 105 -4.83 -5.35 4.11
N HIS A 106 -5.69 -4.40 4.49
CA HIS A 106 -5.41 -2.97 4.36
C HIS A 106 -4.23 -2.57 5.25
N GLY A 107 -4.23 -3.00 6.53
CA GLY A 107 -3.13 -2.79 7.46
C GLY A 107 -1.81 -3.39 6.96
N ARG A 108 -1.83 -4.58 6.33
CA ARG A 108 -0.65 -5.18 5.69
C ARG A 108 -0.11 -4.31 4.55
N ALA A 109 -0.98 -3.81 3.68
CA ALA A 109 -0.57 -2.91 2.59
C ALA A 109 0.04 -1.60 3.11
N LEU A 110 -0.51 -1.01 4.18
CA LEU A 110 0.06 0.20 4.80
C LEU A 110 1.41 -0.10 5.48
N LYS A 111 1.53 -1.20 6.23
CA LYS A 111 2.79 -1.63 6.86
C LYS A 111 3.90 -1.88 5.85
N ALA A 112 3.57 -2.36 4.64
CA ALA A 112 4.54 -2.53 3.56
C ALA A 112 5.13 -1.20 3.06
N VAL A 113 4.32 -0.13 3.01
CA VAL A 113 4.81 1.23 2.70
C VAL A 113 5.79 1.68 3.78
N ILE A 114 5.44 1.53 5.06
CA ILE A 114 6.27 1.95 6.21
C ILE A 114 7.64 1.27 6.20
N ALA A 115 7.69 0.00 5.82
CA ALA A 115 8.92 -0.78 5.78
C ALA A 115 9.94 -0.28 4.74
N ARG A 116 9.50 0.44 3.70
CA ARG A 116 10.38 0.99 2.67
C ARG A 116 10.91 2.36 3.06
N LYS A 117 12.22 2.45 3.26
CA LYS A 117 12.93 3.70 3.57
C LYS A 117 13.66 4.25 2.34
N PRO A 118 13.84 5.58 2.23
CA PRO A 118 13.31 6.62 3.10
C PRO A 118 11.81 6.87 2.87
N LEU A 119 11.08 7.26 3.93
CA LEU A 119 9.70 7.72 3.85
C LEU A 119 9.68 9.23 3.67
N SER A 120 8.91 9.73 2.70
CA SER A 120 8.65 11.16 2.56
C SER A 120 7.54 11.61 3.51
N GLU A 121 7.56 12.87 3.95
CA GLU A 121 6.49 13.45 4.76
C GLU A 121 5.12 13.27 4.08
N ALA A 122 5.05 13.51 2.76
CA ALA A 122 3.82 13.38 1.99
C ALA A 122 3.31 11.93 1.94
N THR A 123 4.20 10.93 1.88
CA THR A 123 3.83 9.52 1.97
C THR A 123 3.29 9.17 3.36
N VAL A 124 3.90 9.70 4.43
CA VAL A 124 3.43 9.47 5.81
C VAL A 124 2.06 10.10 6.04
N LEU A 125 1.83 11.32 5.53
CA LEU A 125 0.51 11.97 5.62
C LEU A 125 -0.57 11.19 4.89
N ALA A 126 -0.32 10.74 3.66
CA ALA A 126 -1.27 9.94 2.90
C ALA A 126 -1.53 8.57 3.54
N LEU A 127 -0.51 7.98 4.18
CA LEU A 127 -0.66 6.74 4.95
C LEU A 127 -1.55 6.94 6.16
N LEU A 128 -1.35 8.02 6.94
CA LEU A 128 -2.17 8.33 8.10
C LEU A 128 -3.62 8.60 7.71
N GLU A 129 -3.84 9.31 6.61
CA GLU A 129 -5.18 9.52 6.04
C GLU A 129 -5.84 8.19 5.65
N SER A 130 -5.12 7.30 4.96
CA SER A 130 -5.63 5.99 4.59
C SER A 130 -5.92 5.10 5.82
N SER A 131 -5.12 5.21 6.88
CA SER A 131 -5.27 4.39 8.09
C SER A 131 -6.58 4.62 8.82
N VAL A 132 -7.20 5.80 8.68
CA VAL A 132 -8.52 6.11 9.28
C VAL A 132 -9.63 5.21 8.71
N GLY A 133 -9.41 4.56 7.56
CA GLY A 133 -10.33 3.56 7.02
C GLY A 133 -10.37 2.24 7.78
N LEU A 134 -9.38 1.96 8.64
CA LEU A 134 -9.31 0.73 9.45
C LEU A 134 -10.32 0.79 10.60
N GLN A 135 -11.21 -0.19 10.66
CA GLN A 135 -12.26 -0.27 11.69
C GLN A 135 -11.78 -0.99 12.95
N SER A 136 -10.86 -1.96 12.80
CA SER A 136 -10.22 -2.65 13.90
C SER A 136 -9.24 -1.73 14.64
N ASP A 137 -9.58 -1.41 15.89
CA ASP A 137 -8.72 -0.71 16.84
C ASP A 137 -7.31 -1.32 16.92
N PHE A 138 -7.23 -2.66 16.84
CA PHE A 138 -5.96 -3.38 16.88
C PHE A 138 -5.12 -3.14 15.62
N GLU A 139 -5.70 -3.29 14.42
CA GLU A 139 -4.94 -3.09 13.18
C GLU A 139 -4.53 -1.62 13.00
N LEU A 140 -5.43 -0.68 13.33
CA LEU A 140 -5.11 0.74 13.33
C LEU A 140 -3.95 1.04 14.30
N ALA A 141 -4.01 0.50 15.52
CA ALA A 141 -2.92 0.66 16.48
C ALA A 141 -1.58 0.11 15.98
N GLU A 142 -1.56 -1.09 15.38
CA GLU A 142 -0.34 -1.67 14.82
C GLU A 142 0.24 -0.83 13.68
N VAL A 143 -0.60 -0.25 12.82
CA VAL A 143 -0.15 0.68 11.77
C VAL A 143 0.43 1.96 12.37
N LEU A 144 -0.25 2.60 13.32
CA LEU A 144 0.24 3.85 13.94
C LEU A 144 1.52 3.64 14.75
N ILE A 145 1.64 2.53 15.47
CA ILE A 145 2.88 2.16 16.18
C ILE A 145 4.02 1.95 15.18
N ALA A 146 3.75 1.32 14.03
CA ALA A 146 4.75 1.16 12.97
C ALA A 146 5.21 2.52 12.41
N VAL A 147 4.28 3.46 12.20
CA VAL A 147 4.62 4.84 11.79
C VAL A 147 5.53 5.51 12.82
N ALA A 148 5.16 5.49 14.10
CA ALA A 148 5.92 6.14 15.17
C ALA A 148 7.35 5.60 15.31
N LYS A 149 7.55 4.30 15.02
CA LYS A 149 8.88 3.67 15.00
C LYS A 149 9.71 4.03 13.78
N ALA A 150 9.05 4.28 12.64
CA ALA A 150 9.71 4.48 11.36
C ALA A 150 9.95 5.95 11.01
N TYR A 151 9.14 6.87 11.55
CA TYR A 151 9.16 8.29 11.22
C TYR A 151 8.88 9.17 12.44
N PRO A 152 9.62 10.27 12.66
CA PRO A 152 9.38 11.17 13.79
C PRO A 152 7.97 11.79 13.78
N VAL A 153 7.20 11.57 14.85
CA VAL A 153 5.85 12.15 15.01
C VAL A 153 5.95 13.56 15.62
N ASN A 154 6.39 14.49 14.79
CA ASN A 154 6.54 15.91 15.13
C ASN A 154 6.02 16.81 14.00
N GLY A 155 6.12 18.13 14.17
CA GLY A 155 5.79 19.12 13.15
C GLY A 155 4.44 18.86 12.48
N ARG A 156 4.46 18.72 11.15
CA ARG A 156 3.27 18.51 10.31
C ARG A 156 2.65 17.12 10.42
N ILE A 157 3.40 16.11 10.86
CA ILE A 157 2.88 14.73 11.02
C ILE A 157 2.03 14.59 12.28
N ARG A 158 2.39 15.27 13.37
CA ARG A 158 1.76 15.09 14.67
C ARG A 158 0.23 15.27 14.66
N PRO A 159 -0.35 16.32 14.05
CA PRO A 159 -1.81 16.48 14.03
C PRO A 159 -2.53 15.32 13.31
N ALA A 160 -2.01 14.88 12.16
CA ALA A 160 -2.60 13.77 11.41
C ALA A 160 -2.49 12.45 12.18
N PHE A 161 -1.38 12.23 12.87
CA PHE A 161 -1.17 11.04 13.70
C PHE A 161 -2.14 10.99 14.88
N LEU A 162 -2.29 12.10 15.60
CA LEU A 162 -3.20 12.18 16.74
C LEU A 162 -4.65 12.02 16.31
N LYS A 163 -5.05 12.65 15.19
CA LYS A 163 -6.37 12.46 14.61
C LYS A 163 -6.65 11.00 14.28
N ALA A 164 -5.70 10.29 13.68
CA ALA A 164 -5.86 8.86 13.42
C ALA A 164 -5.98 8.05 14.73
N ALA A 165 -5.20 8.38 15.76
CA ALA A 165 -5.27 7.72 17.07
C ALA A 165 -6.61 7.96 17.80
N GLU A 166 -7.32 9.05 17.52
CA GLU A 166 -8.67 9.32 18.06
C GLU A 166 -9.74 8.37 17.53
N HIS A 167 -9.52 7.73 16.38
CA HIS A 167 -10.42 6.71 15.86
C HIS A 167 -10.32 5.37 16.62
N ILE A 168 -9.33 5.23 17.50
CA ILE A 168 -9.17 4.03 18.35
C ILE A 168 -10.06 4.15 19.59
N SER A 169 -11.09 3.33 19.64
CA SER A 169 -12.07 3.31 20.74
C SER A 169 -11.47 2.64 21.99
N SER A 170 -10.73 1.55 21.81
CA SER A 170 -10.05 0.82 22.88
C SER A 170 -8.98 1.70 23.54
N GLU A 171 -9.20 2.05 24.80
CA GLU A 171 -8.25 2.84 25.58
C GLU A 171 -6.88 2.15 25.71
N TYR A 172 -6.89 0.82 25.80
CA TYR A 172 -5.66 0.03 25.82
C TYR A 172 -4.85 0.22 24.52
N GLN A 173 -5.50 0.08 23.36
CA GLN A 173 -4.83 0.26 22.07
C GLN A 173 -4.38 1.71 21.87
N ARG A 174 -5.23 2.68 22.21
CA ARG A 174 -4.90 4.11 22.14
C ARG A 174 -3.71 4.45 23.03
N GLY A 175 -3.66 3.88 24.25
CA GLY A 175 -2.54 4.02 25.17
C GLY A 175 -1.22 3.47 24.60
N ARG A 176 -1.26 2.31 23.91
CA ARG A 176 -0.08 1.74 23.22
C ARG A 176 0.43 2.68 22.12
N VAL A 177 -0.47 3.24 21.32
CA VAL A 177 -0.14 4.17 20.23
C VAL A 177 0.50 5.46 20.76
N LEU A 178 -0.11 6.10 21.76
CA LEU A 178 0.42 7.33 22.34
C LEU A 178 1.74 7.09 23.08
N SER A 179 1.95 5.92 23.68
CA SER A 179 3.24 5.57 24.29
C SER A 179 4.36 5.44 23.25
N ALA A 180 4.04 5.07 22.00
CA ALA A 180 5.02 4.84 20.95
C ALA A 180 5.66 6.12 20.40
N ILE A 181 5.05 7.29 20.62
CA ILE A 181 5.61 8.59 20.19
C ILE A 181 6.54 9.22 21.22
N PHE A 182 6.62 8.66 22.43
CA PHE A 182 7.60 9.06 23.42
C PHE A 182 8.87 8.22 23.24
N PRO A 183 10.06 8.85 23.14
CA PRO A 183 11.29 8.09 23.17
C PRO A 183 11.35 7.29 24.47
N ARG A 184 11.77 6.01 24.39
CA ARG A 184 12.14 5.27 25.60
C ARG A 184 13.28 6.04 26.25
N SER A 185 13.01 6.72 27.36
CA SER A 185 14.07 7.14 28.27
C SER A 185 14.83 5.87 28.65
N ALA A 186 16.12 5.80 28.32
CA ALA A 186 16.97 4.79 28.93
C ALA A 186 16.88 4.99 30.45
N PRO A 187 16.81 3.92 31.27
CA PRO A 187 16.94 4.09 32.71
C PRO A 187 18.27 4.79 32.97
N ALA A 188 18.23 5.83 33.81
CA ALA A 188 19.45 6.45 34.32
C ALA A 188 20.23 5.38 35.10
N GLU A 189 21.47 5.12 34.68
CA GLU A 189 22.45 4.36 35.47
C GLU A 189 22.82 5.13 36.75
#